data_AF-A0A6A4IAD4-F1
#
_entry.id   AF-A0A6A4IAD4-F1
#
_cell.length_a   1.000
_cell.length_b   1.000
_cell.length_c   1.000
_cell.angle_alpha   90.00
_cell.angle_beta   90.00
_cell.angle_gamma   90.00
#
_symmetry.space_group_name_H-M   'P 1'
#
loop_
_entity.id
_entity.type
_entity.pdbx_description
1 polymer ?
#
loop_
_entity_poly.entity_id
_entity_poly.type
_entity_poly.pdbx_seq_one_letter_code
_entity_poly.pdbx_strand_id
1 'polypeptide(L)'
;MAFQLLLRATSALTCLLLLSPYSAYAQSSSAASSTSSSSSSAPASTTSAATSSTGKNTKRGLSYPDSDNIADILNINQTNSLISWQYDWGLTPPANLAESGVQYVPMQWGSGGIENLSATLSAQKADVLLTFNEPDFNEQSNIDPNDAAQLWMKYIEPLKSTGIRLGGPAVSSGTTGVPWLTSFFSACGNCTIDFLPIHWYGEGDEGFYSYLYQMNAQFNRTIWVTEYADTSLNDTEVLSFMNDTMTTMDGISFVERYAWFGYFVSFRRRKIADTLLTNTTYTETGEWFRIQYVEHRRLTQLTRPIIHRRRYRGNEWSCNKHRCRYPWWR
;
A
#
# COMPACT_ATOMS: atom_id res chain seq x y z
N MET A 1 53.10 -18.36 -17.92
CA MET A 1 53.50 -18.39 -19.34
C MET A 1 52.30 -17.89 -20.14
N ALA A 2 52.07 -16.58 -20.24
CA ALA A 2 52.63 -15.69 -21.26
C ALA A 2 52.26 -16.12 -22.69
N PHE A 3 51.26 -15.47 -23.29
CA PHE A 3 51.41 -14.80 -24.59
C PHE A 3 50.32 -13.72 -24.75
N GLN A 4 50.77 -12.54 -25.15
CA GLN A 4 50.06 -11.28 -25.33
C GLN A 4 49.56 -11.09 -26.78
N LEU A 5 48.83 -9.97 -26.95
CA LEU A 5 48.65 -9.10 -28.13
C LEU A 5 47.45 -9.38 -29.04
N LEU A 6 46.79 -8.40 -29.67
CA LEU A 6 46.56 -6.95 -29.54
C LEU A 6 45.76 -6.57 -30.83
N LEU A 7 45.33 -5.30 -30.94
CA LEU A 7 44.62 -4.59 -32.03
C LEU A 7 43.09 -4.52 -31.83
N ARG A 8 42.46 -3.40 -31.41
CA ARG A 8 42.44 -1.96 -31.82
C ARG A 8 41.67 -1.66 -33.12
N ALA A 9 40.74 -0.69 -32.94
CA ALA A 9 40.37 0.41 -33.86
C ALA A 9 39.48 0.04 -35.08
N THR A 10 38.47 0.80 -35.54
CA THR A 10 38.05 2.20 -35.36
C THR A 10 36.76 2.46 -36.18
N SER A 11 35.95 3.45 -35.75
CA SER A 11 35.24 4.50 -36.56
C SER A 11 34.24 4.10 -37.66
N ALA A 12 33.21 4.87 -38.04
CA ALA A 12 32.63 6.15 -37.64
C ALA A 12 31.25 6.33 -38.33
N LEU A 13 30.50 7.32 -37.83
CA LEU A 13 29.38 8.08 -38.41
C LEU A 13 29.09 7.93 -39.92
N THR A 14 27.79 7.96 -40.26
CA THR A 14 27.29 8.90 -41.29
C THR A 14 25.78 9.15 -41.14
N CYS A 15 25.44 10.44 -41.14
CA CYS A 15 24.11 11.04 -41.20
C CYS A 15 23.74 11.23 -42.68
N LEU A 16 22.50 10.93 -43.10
CA LEU A 16 21.96 11.48 -44.35
C LEU A 16 20.44 11.65 -44.26
N LEU A 17 20.04 12.91 -44.34
CA LEU A 17 18.69 13.41 -44.58
C LEU A 17 18.31 13.21 -46.06
N LEU A 18 17.09 12.77 -46.33
CA LEU A 18 16.43 12.99 -47.62
C LEU A 18 14.97 13.41 -47.40
N LEU A 19 14.61 14.48 -48.10
CA LEU A 19 13.34 15.20 -48.09
C LEU A 19 12.35 14.66 -49.15
N SER A 20 11.06 14.77 -48.83
CA SER A 20 9.90 15.06 -49.73
C SER A 20 9.37 13.95 -50.66
N PRO A 21 8.08 13.99 -51.11
CA PRO A 21 7.28 15.20 -51.33
C PRO A 21 5.83 15.25 -50.78
N TYR A 22 5.40 16.51 -50.67
CA TYR A 22 4.02 17.01 -50.58
C TYR A 22 3.07 16.39 -51.60
N SER A 23 1.83 16.13 -51.17
CA SER A 23 0.66 16.04 -52.04
C SER A 23 -0.48 16.87 -51.44
N ALA A 24 -0.98 17.81 -52.23
CA ALA A 24 -2.04 18.75 -51.92
C ALA A 24 -3.41 18.08 -51.94
N TYR A 25 -4.34 18.53 -51.09
CA TYR A 25 -5.77 18.37 -51.35
C TYR A 25 -6.58 19.55 -50.81
N ALA A 26 -7.69 19.79 -51.49
CA ALA A 26 -8.29 21.08 -51.80
C ALA A 26 -9.17 21.71 -50.71
N GLN A 27 -9.24 23.04 -50.77
CA GLN A 27 -10.31 23.86 -50.19
C GLN A 27 -11.64 23.58 -50.90
N SER A 28 -12.71 23.43 -50.13
CA SER A 28 -14.08 23.62 -50.59
C SER A 28 -14.76 24.67 -49.72
N SER A 29 -15.12 25.77 -50.36
CA SER A 29 -15.92 26.88 -49.87
C SER A 29 -17.40 26.58 -50.07
N SER A 30 -18.25 26.88 -49.08
CA SER A 30 -19.70 26.99 -49.31
C SER A 30 -20.33 28.12 -48.49
N ALA A 31 -20.64 29.18 -49.24
CA ALA A 31 -21.77 30.10 -49.19
C ALA A 31 -22.50 30.38 -47.85
N ALA A 32 -22.54 31.67 -47.53
CA ALA A 32 -23.56 32.29 -46.69
C ALA A 32 -24.92 32.34 -47.40
N SER A 33 -26.00 32.10 -46.67
CA SER A 33 -27.34 32.57 -47.02
C SER A 33 -28.11 32.87 -45.73
N SER A 34 -28.62 34.10 -45.70
CA SER A 34 -29.36 34.75 -44.63
C SER A 34 -30.84 34.36 -44.64
N THR A 35 -31.41 34.06 -43.48
CA THR A 35 -32.86 34.17 -43.25
C THR A 35 -33.19 34.44 -41.79
N SER A 36 -33.75 35.64 -41.59
CA SER A 36 -34.85 36.03 -40.68
C SER A 36 -34.92 35.45 -39.25
N SER A 37 -34.76 36.38 -38.31
CA SER A 37 -35.14 36.34 -36.90
C SER A 37 -36.62 36.03 -36.66
N SER A 38 -36.90 35.05 -35.81
CA SER A 38 -38.14 34.95 -35.04
C SER A 38 -37.82 34.64 -33.57
N SER A 39 -38.16 35.61 -32.73
CA SER A 39 -38.04 35.55 -31.27
C SER A 39 -39.04 34.57 -30.69
N SER A 40 -38.56 33.51 -30.05
CA SER A 40 -39.35 32.69 -29.12
C SER A 40 -38.51 32.39 -27.88
N SER A 41 -38.91 32.98 -26.77
CA SER A 41 -38.31 32.83 -25.45
C SER A 41 -38.58 31.43 -24.91
N ALA A 42 -37.56 30.58 -24.93
CA ALA A 42 -37.54 29.30 -24.22
C ALA A 42 -37.23 29.53 -22.72
N PRO A 43 -37.86 28.80 -21.80
CA PRO A 43 -37.62 28.97 -20.37
C PRO A 43 -36.21 28.51 -20.01
N ALA A 44 -35.57 29.26 -19.11
CA ALA A 44 -34.25 28.94 -18.57
C ALA A 44 -34.27 27.53 -17.98
N SER A 45 -33.64 26.59 -18.69
CA SER A 45 -33.26 25.30 -18.13
C SER A 45 -32.14 25.60 -17.15
N THR A 46 -32.45 25.62 -15.87
CA THR A 46 -31.47 25.58 -14.79
C THR A 46 -30.67 24.32 -14.97
N THR A 47 -29.49 24.45 -15.61
CA THR A 47 -28.44 23.44 -15.59
C THR A 47 -28.06 23.28 -14.13
N SER A 48 -28.72 22.35 -13.45
CA SER A 48 -28.29 21.87 -12.15
C SER A 48 -26.90 21.33 -12.40
N ALA A 49 -25.89 22.06 -11.91
CA ALA A 49 -24.53 21.58 -11.89
C ALA A 49 -24.58 20.19 -11.28
N ALA A 50 -24.30 19.17 -12.09
CA ALA A 50 -24.10 17.83 -11.58
C ALA A 50 -22.95 17.97 -10.58
N THR A 51 -23.28 17.89 -9.29
CA THR A 51 -22.29 17.65 -8.26
C THR A 51 -21.69 16.30 -8.64
N SER A 52 -20.55 16.34 -9.33
CA SER A 52 -19.69 15.19 -9.48
C SER A 52 -19.33 14.78 -8.06
N SER A 53 -20.09 13.84 -7.50
CA SER A 53 -19.53 12.99 -6.46
C SER A 53 -18.34 12.33 -7.14
N THR A 54 -17.14 12.82 -6.84
CA THR A 54 -15.92 12.15 -7.21
C THR A 54 -16.02 10.78 -6.56
N GLY A 55 -16.34 9.77 -7.37
CA GLY A 55 -16.51 8.40 -6.89
C GLY A 55 -15.24 7.95 -6.18
N LYS A 56 -15.37 7.05 -5.20
CA LYS A 56 -14.21 6.45 -4.54
C LYS A 56 -13.26 5.87 -5.59
N ASN A 57 -11.96 6.04 -5.40
CA ASN A 57 -10.96 5.37 -6.22
C ASN A 57 -10.82 3.94 -5.68
N THR A 58 -11.13 2.95 -6.52
CA THR A 58 -11.14 1.53 -6.16
C THR A 58 -9.76 0.97 -5.79
N LYS A 59 -8.67 1.66 -6.15
CA LYS A 59 -7.30 1.28 -5.80
C LYS A 59 -6.86 1.83 -4.45
N ARG A 60 -7.31 3.05 -4.10
CA ARG A 60 -6.86 3.78 -2.90
C ARG A 60 -7.45 3.18 -1.62
N GLY A 61 -6.58 2.76 -0.71
CA GLY A 61 -6.93 2.22 0.59
C GLY A 61 -6.16 2.85 1.75
N LEU A 62 -6.43 2.33 2.94
CA LEU A 62 -5.81 2.79 4.18
C LEU A 62 -5.36 1.61 5.05
N SER A 63 -4.09 1.56 5.41
CA SER A 63 -3.63 0.76 6.56
C SER A 63 -3.82 1.62 7.80
N TYR A 64 -4.89 1.35 8.54
CA TYR A 64 -5.35 2.17 9.65
C TYR A 64 -5.13 1.42 10.98
N PRO A 65 -4.04 1.71 11.69
CA PRO A 65 -3.91 1.29 13.08
C PRO A 65 -4.94 2.04 13.89
N ASP A 66 -5.81 1.30 14.57
CA ASP A 66 -6.83 1.89 15.42
C ASP A 66 -6.24 2.99 16.31
N SER A 67 -6.91 4.14 16.35
CA SER A 67 -6.36 5.36 16.95
C SER A 67 -7.40 6.05 17.83
N ASP A 68 -6.92 6.87 18.77
CA ASP A 68 -7.79 7.66 19.66
C ASP A 68 -8.69 8.67 18.90
N ASN A 69 -8.43 8.92 17.61
CA ASN A 69 -9.23 9.78 16.76
C ASN A 69 -9.90 9.00 15.62
N ILE A 70 -11.07 8.44 15.94
CA ILE A 70 -11.89 7.68 15.00
C ILE A 70 -12.80 8.57 14.13
N ALA A 71 -12.83 9.89 14.36
CA ALA A 71 -13.77 10.77 13.66
C ALA A 71 -13.50 10.81 12.14
N ASP A 72 -12.23 10.79 11.74
CA ASP A 72 -11.88 10.85 10.32
C ASP A 72 -12.30 9.58 9.57
N ILE A 73 -12.15 8.41 10.21
CA ILE A 73 -12.54 7.13 9.61
C ILE A 73 -14.06 6.93 9.62
N LEU A 74 -14.76 7.37 10.67
CA LEU A 74 -16.22 7.31 10.73
C LEU A 74 -16.89 8.28 9.75
N ASN A 75 -16.27 9.42 9.46
CA ASN A 75 -16.81 10.43 8.54
C ASN A 75 -16.22 10.32 7.12
N ILE A 76 -15.44 9.28 6.81
CA ILE A 76 -14.75 9.13 5.52
C ILE A 76 -15.71 9.12 4.32
N ASN A 77 -16.94 8.65 4.52
CA ASN A 77 -17.99 8.65 3.48
C ASN A 77 -18.77 9.96 3.38
N GLN A 78 -18.60 10.87 4.36
CA GLN A 78 -19.21 12.20 4.37
C GLN A 78 -18.25 13.28 3.82
N THR A 79 -17.03 12.89 3.44
CA THR A 79 -16.01 13.76 2.84
C THR A 79 -15.85 13.44 1.36
N ASN A 80 -15.09 14.27 0.64
CA ASN A 80 -14.68 14.01 -0.74
C ASN A 80 -13.61 12.89 -0.85
N SER A 81 -13.44 12.07 0.19
CA SER A 81 -12.46 10.99 0.26
C SER A 81 -12.54 10.03 -0.92
N LEU A 82 -11.39 9.70 -1.49
CA LEU A 82 -11.24 8.69 -2.54
C LEU A 82 -10.94 7.28 -2.00
N ILE A 83 -10.84 7.08 -0.69
CA ILE A 83 -10.55 5.76 -0.08
C ILE A 83 -11.75 4.82 -0.25
N SER A 84 -11.48 3.60 -0.75
CA SER A 84 -12.50 2.57 -1.00
C SER A 84 -12.36 1.31 -0.15
N TRP A 85 -11.20 1.08 0.46
CA TRP A 85 -10.94 -0.08 1.31
C TRP A 85 -9.97 0.27 2.45
N GLN A 86 -9.96 -0.54 3.50
CA GLN A 86 -9.11 -0.34 4.67
C GLN A 86 -8.78 -1.67 5.35
N TYR A 87 -7.73 -1.70 6.16
CA TYR A 87 -7.39 -2.79 7.06
C TYR A 87 -6.52 -2.30 8.21
N ASP A 88 -6.39 -3.10 9.27
CA ASP A 88 -5.64 -2.77 10.49
C ASP A 88 -4.81 -3.95 11.01
N TRP A 89 -4.34 -4.82 10.10
CA TRP A 89 -3.65 -6.08 10.41
C TRP A 89 -4.48 -7.13 11.16
N GLY A 90 -5.73 -6.82 11.50
CA GLY A 90 -6.65 -7.72 12.15
C GLY A 90 -7.33 -8.70 11.20
N LEU A 91 -7.73 -9.86 11.75
CA LEU A 91 -8.64 -10.77 11.05
C LEU A 91 -10.10 -10.26 11.10
N THR A 92 -10.42 -9.44 12.10
CA THR A 92 -11.75 -8.86 12.33
C THR A 92 -11.62 -7.36 12.60
N PRO A 93 -12.50 -6.52 12.03
CA PRO A 93 -12.42 -5.09 12.26
C PRO A 93 -12.81 -4.71 13.69
N PRO A 94 -12.17 -3.71 14.29
CA PRO A 94 -12.71 -2.99 15.44
C PRO A 94 -13.98 -2.21 15.02
N ALA A 95 -14.78 -1.81 16.00
CA ALA A 95 -16.11 -1.24 15.76
C ALA A 95 -16.10 -0.01 14.86
N ASN A 96 -15.14 0.90 15.06
CA ASN A 96 -14.96 2.10 14.23
C ASN A 96 -14.72 1.78 12.75
N LEU A 97 -13.94 0.73 12.45
CA LEU A 97 -13.71 0.31 11.06
C LEU A 97 -14.95 -0.39 10.48
N ALA A 98 -15.61 -1.23 11.28
CA ALA A 98 -16.85 -1.90 10.87
C ALA A 98 -17.98 -0.90 10.57
N GLU A 99 -18.06 0.20 11.31
CA GLU A 99 -19.11 1.23 11.20
C GLU A 99 -18.81 2.32 10.16
N SER A 100 -17.56 2.43 9.69
CA SER A 100 -17.14 3.45 8.73
C SER A 100 -17.86 3.39 7.37
N GLY A 101 -18.40 2.23 7.01
CA GLY A 101 -18.98 1.96 5.68
C GLY A 101 -17.94 1.86 4.56
N VAL A 102 -16.65 1.70 4.89
CA VAL A 102 -15.57 1.38 3.94
C VAL A 102 -15.30 -0.12 3.99
N GLN A 103 -14.98 -0.74 2.85
CA GLN A 103 -14.68 -2.18 2.81
C GLN A 103 -13.50 -2.48 3.73
N TYR A 104 -13.72 -3.31 4.75
CA TYR A 104 -12.65 -3.86 5.56
C TYR A 104 -12.06 -5.11 4.89
N VAL A 105 -10.74 -5.15 4.74
CA VAL A 105 -10.01 -6.30 4.21
C VAL A 105 -9.34 -7.04 5.38
N PRO A 106 -9.76 -8.26 5.72
CA PRO A 106 -9.18 -9.02 6.83
C PRO A 106 -7.77 -9.52 6.49
N MET A 107 -6.95 -9.66 7.53
CA MET A 107 -5.59 -10.19 7.44
C MET A 107 -5.39 -11.37 8.42
N GLN A 108 -4.89 -12.49 7.90
CA GLN A 108 -4.28 -13.53 8.73
C GLN A 108 -2.81 -13.15 8.94
N TRP A 109 -2.54 -12.31 9.95
CA TRP A 109 -1.23 -11.68 10.15
C TRP A 109 -0.07 -12.67 10.33
N GLY A 110 -0.30 -13.80 11.00
CA GLY A 110 0.72 -14.83 11.22
C GLY A 110 0.10 -16.21 11.38
N SER A 111 0.76 -17.13 12.06
CA SER A 111 0.25 -18.50 12.27
C SER A 111 -0.80 -18.61 13.39
N GLY A 112 -0.87 -17.62 14.28
CA GLY A 112 -1.77 -17.64 15.43
C GLY A 112 -3.25 -17.61 15.06
N GLY A 113 -4.06 -18.49 15.66
CA GLY A 113 -5.52 -18.53 15.49
C GLY A 113 -6.01 -18.94 14.11
N ILE A 114 -5.12 -19.38 13.22
CA ILE A 114 -5.41 -19.70 11.81
C ILE A 114 -6.45 -20.82 11.65
N GLU A 115 -6.62 -21.68 12.65
CA GLU A 115 -7.67 -22.69 12.68
C GLU A 115 -9.09 -22.11 12.66
N ASN A 116 -9.26 -20.86 13.09
CA ASN A 116 -10.55 -20.15 13.09
C ASN A 116 -10.78 -19.31 11.83
N LEU A 117 -9.81 -19.27 10.91
CA LEU A 117 -9.79 -18.40 9.73
C LEU A 117 -11.06 -18.53 8.90
N SER A 118 -11.40 -19.75 8.48
CA SER A 118 -12.56 -20.01 7.61
C SER A 118 -13.88 -19.57 8.24
N ALA A 119 -14.11 -19.92 9.51
CA ALA A 119 -15.33 -19.54 10.23
C ALA A 119 -15.42 -18.02 10.38
N THR A 120 -14.31 -17.36 10.68
CA THR A 120 -14.22 -15.91 10.90
C THR A 120 -14.47 -15.13 9.60
N LEU A 121 -13.91 -15.58 8.47
CA LEU A 121 -14.16 -14.96 7.17
C LEU A 121 -15.60 -15.17 6.70
N SER A 122 -16.17 -16.36 6.93
CA SER A 122 -17.57 -16.65 6.59
C SER A 122 -18.53 -15.76 7.37
N ALA A 123 -18.28 -15.53 8.66
CA ALA A 123 -19.13 -14.67 9.50
C ALA A 123 -19.10 -13.21 9.01
N GLN A 124 -17.94 -12.75 8.53
CA GLN A 124 -17.75 -11.41 7.98
C GLN A 124 -18.21 -11.26 6.53
N LYS A 125 -18.52 -12.37 5.84
CA LYS A 125 -18.76 -12.41 4.39
C LYS A 125 -17.61 -11.76 3.60
N ALA A 126 -16.38 -12.02 4.05
CA ALA A 126 -15.19 -11.49 3.39
C ALA A 126 -15.07 -12.05 1.97
N ASP A 127 -14.65 -11.21 1.03
CA ASP A 127 -14.40 -11.53 -0.38
C ASP A 127 -12.91 -11.56 -0.72
N VAL A 128 -12.07 -11.00 0.15
CA VAL A 128 -10.62 -10.95 0.04
C VAL A 128 -9.96 -11.27 1.38
N LEU A 129 -8.77 -11.88 1.34
CA LEU A 129 -7.90 -12.12 2.49
C LEU A 129 -6.48 -11.65 2.20
N LEU A 130 -5.88 -10.88 3.10
CA LEU A 130 -4.44 -10.66 3.19
C LEU A 130 -3.81 -11.75 4.08
N THR A 131 -2.60 -12.19 3.76
CA THR A 131 -1.92 -13.26 4.51
C THR A 131 -0.50 -12.85 4.89
N PHE A 132 -0.07 -13.37 6.05
CA PHE A 132 1.27 -13.31 6.64
C PHE A 132 2.00 -11.97 6.47
N ASN A 133 2.02 -11.18 7.53
CA ASN A 133 2.66 -9.87 7.57
C ASN A 133 4.16 -10.01 7.85
N GLU A 134 4.98 -9.63 6.88
CA GLU A 134 6.45 -9.65 6.96
C GLU A 134 6.97 -10.97 7.55
N PRO A 135 6.61 -12.14 6.98
CA PRO A 135 7.05 -13.43 7.50
C PRO A 135 8.57 -13.61 7.37
N ASP A 136 9.21 -12.80 6.53
CA ASP A 136 10.64 -12.73 6.34
C ASP A 136 11.39 -11.95 7.43
N PHE A 137 10.67 -11.28 8.34
CA PHE A 137 11.25 -10.42 9.37
C PHE A 137 10.97 -10.96 10.79
N ASN A 138 11.99 -10.98 11.64
CA ASN A 138 11.98 -11.71 12.91
C ASN A 138 11.15 -11.01 14.00
N GLU A 139 11.00 -9.69 13.95
CA GLU A 139 10.11 -8.92 14.84
C GLU A 139 8.65 -8.91 14.39
N GLN A 140 8.32 -9.55 13.27
CA GLN A 140 6.98 -9.58 12.69
C GLN A 140 6.42 -11.01 12.75
N SER A 141 5.70 -11.49 11.72
CA SER A 141 5.10 -12.81 11.80
C SER A 141 6.12 -13.94 11.82
N ASN A 142 7.33 -13.70 11.31
CA ASN A 142 8.52 -14.55 11.44
C ASN A 142 8.21 -16.05 11.22
N ILE A 143 7.84 -16.39 9.98
CA ILE A 143 7.40 -17.75 9.61
C ILE A 143 8.40 -18.30 8.59
N ASP A 144 8.89 -19.52 8.79
CA ASP A 144 9.67 -20.20 7.76
C ASP A 144 8.84 -20.38 6.48
N PRO A 145 9.40 -20.18 5.27
CA PRO A 145 8.64 -20.31 4.03
C PRO A 145 8.01 -21.69 3.82
N ASN A 146 8.63 -22.78 4.31
CA ASN A 146 8.05 -24.12 4.23
C ASN A 146 6.87 -24.29 5.18
N ASP A 147 6.98 -23.75 6.40
CA ASP A 147 5.89 -23.77 7.37
C ASP A 147 4.71 -22.92 6.88
N ALA A 148 4.99 -21.75 6.30
CA ALA A 148 3.98 -20.90 5.66
C ALA A 148 3.28 -21.63 4.51
N ALA A 149 4.01 -22.38 3.67
CA ALA A 149 3.42 -23.20 2.61
C ALA A 149 2.50 -24.32 3.17
N GLN A 150 2.90 -24.97 4.27
CA GLN A 150 2.07 -25.99 4.93
C GLN A 150 0.79 -25.38 5.52
N LEU A 151 0.92 -24.24 6.21
CA LEU A 151 -0.22 -23.49 6.73
C LEU A 151 -1.16 -23.05 5.61
N TRP A 152 -0.58 -22.59 4.49
CA TRP A 152 -1.34 -22.20 3.31
C TRP A 152 -2.20 -23.35 2.81
N MET A 153 -1.58 -24.48 2.49
CA MET A 153 -2.30 -25.64 1.95
C MET A 153 -3.38 -26.17 2.91
N LYS A 154 -3.15 -26.06 4.21
CA LYS A 154 -4.08 -26.57 5.23
C LYS A 154 -5.27 -25.64 5.49
N TYR A 155 -5.05 -24.32 5.54
CA TYR A 155 -6.05 -23.37 6.04
C TYR A 155 -6.46 -22.29 5.04
N ILE A 156 -5.58 -21.92 4.11
CA ILE A 156 -5.80 -20.80 3.18
C ILE A 156 -6.28 -21.30 1.82
N GLU A 157 -5.63 -22.32 1.24
CA GLU A 157 -6.01 -22.89 -0.06
C GLU A 157 -7.48 -23.33 -0.13
N PRO A 158 -8.06 -24.00 0.91
CA PRO A 158 -9.47 -24.40 0.87
C PRO A 158 -10.44 -23.22 0.75
N LEU A 159 -10.04 -21.99 1.12
CA LEU A 159 -10.87 -20.80 1.00
C LEU A 159 -11.14 -20.43 -0.47
N LYS A 160 -10.33 -20.91 -1.43
CA LYS A 160 -10.62 -20.69 -2.85
C LYS A 160 -11.98 -21.23 -3.27
N SER A 161 -12.43 -22.35 -2.69
CA SER A 161 -13.75 -22.90 -3.04
C SER A 161 -14.92 -22.04 -2.58
N THR A 162 -14.70 -21.08 -1.68
CA THR A 162 -15.72 -20.13 -1.24
C THR A 162 -15.74 -18.84 -2.06
N GLY A 163 -14.86 -18.72 -3.06
CA GLY A 163 -14.76 -17.53 -3.92
C GLY A 163 -13.91 -16.39 -3.36
N ILE A 164 -13.26 -16.57 -2.20
CA ILE A 164 -12.39 -15.55 -1.62
C ILE A 164 -11.15 -15.38 -2.50
N ARG A 165 -10.73 -14.13 -2.73
CA ARG A 165 -9.43 -13.80 -3.33
C ARG A 165 -8.34 -13.82 -2.26
N LEU A 166 -7.24 -14.50 -2.54
CA LEU A 166 -6.15 -14.74 -1.61
C LEU A 166 -4.93 -13.92 -2.02
N GLY A 167 -4.57 -12.98 -1.15
CA GLY A 167 -3.29 -12.28 -1.21
C GLY A 167 -2.19 -13.20 -0.71
N GLY A 168 -1.09 -13.26 -1.45
CA GLY A 168 0.13 -13.93 -1.01
C GLY A 168 0.72 -13.33 0.28
N PRO A 169 1.78 -13.93 0.82
CA PRO A 169 2.49 -13.40 1.98
C PRO A 169 3.06 -12.00 1.70
N ALA A 170 2.82 -11.04 2.59
CA ALA A 170 3.27 -9.65 2.43
C ALA A 170 4.69 -9.48 2.96
N VAL A 171 5.70 -9.50 2.10
CA VAL A 171 7.11 -9.40 2.52
C VAL A 171 7.62 -7.96 2.57
N SER A 172 8.65 -7.75 3.40
CA SER A 172 9.39 -6.50 3.44
C SER A 172 10.13 -6.22 2.10
N SER A 173 10.42 -4.95 1.81
CA SER A 173 11.31 -4.56 0.69
C SER A 173 12.80 -4.75 0.99
N GLY A 174 13.14 -5.35 2.14
CA GLY A 174 14.50 -5.64 2.53
C GLY A 174 15.12 -6.80 1.74
N THR A 175 16.38 -7.10 2.04
CA THR A 175 17.13 -8.18 1.35
C THR A 175 16.57 -9.58 1.61
N THR A 176 15.67 -9.74 2.58
CA THR A 176 15.06 -11.01 3.01
C THR A 176 13.78 -11.35 2.26
N GLY A 177 13.01 -10.34 1.82
CA GLY A 177 11.66 -10.55 1.28
C GLY A 177 11.62 -11.37 0.00
N VAL A 178 12.38 -10.98 -1.02
CA VAL A 178 12.42 -11.68 -2.31
C VAL A 178 12.92 -13.14 -2.18
N PRO A 179 14.04 -13.42 -1.46
CA PRO A 179 14.45 -14.80 -1.19
C PRO A 179 13.40 -15.62 -0.44
N TRP A 180 12.70 -15.02 0.52
CA TRP A 180 11.64 -15.68 1.29
C TRP A 180 10.47 -16.06 0.38
N LEU A 181 9.96 -15.13 -0.44
CA LEU A 181 8.87 -15.43 -1.39
C LEU A 181 9.27 -16.49 -2.40
N THR A 182 10.49 -16.42 -2.93
CA THR A 182 11.01 -17.42 -3.88
C THR A 182 10.98 -18.81 -3.25
N SER A 183 11.39 -18.92 -1.99
CA SER A 183 11.37 -20.18 -1.24
C SER A 183 9.95 -20.66 -0.95
N PHE A 184 9.04 -19.75 -0.58
CA PHE A 184 7.63 -20.05 -0.34
C PHE A 184 6.93 -20.59 -1.61
N PHE A 185 7.08 -19.91 -2.75
CA PHE A 185 6.52 -20.38 -4.02
C PHE A 185 7.13 -21.72 -4.47
N SER A 186 8.41 -21.94 -4.19
CA SER A 186 9.04 -23.24 -4.46
C SER A 186 8.51 -24.36 -3.57
N ALA A 187 8.20 -24.06 -2.30
CA ALA A 187 7.64 -25.02 -1.36
C ALA A 187 6.15 -25.30 -1.64
N CYS A 188 5.42 -24.32 -2.16
CA CYS A 188 3.99 -24.42 -2.40
C CYS A 188 3.62 -24.57 -3.88
N GLY A 189 3.83 -25.77 -4.43
CA GLY A 189 3.62 -26.04 -5.86
C GLY A 189 2.19 -25.85 -6.37
N ASN A 190 1.19 -25.93 -5.51
CA ASN A 190 -0.24 -25.80 -5.87
C ASN A 190 -0.95 -24.66 -5.12
N CYS A 191 -0.22 -23.70 -4.54
CA CYS A 191 -0.83 -22.51 -3.93
C CYS A 191 -1.53 -21.65 -4.98
N THR A 192 -2.78 -21.30 -4.74
CA THR A 192 -3.52 -20.32 -5.55
C THR A 192 -3.39 -18.93 -4.93
N ILE A 193 -2.58 -18.07 -5.55
CA ILE A 193 -2.43 -16.66 -5.17
C ILE A 193 -3.06 -15.77 -6.24
N ASP A 194 -4.06 -14.98 -5.87
CA ASP A 194 -4.77 -14.08 -6.78
C ASP A 194 -4.04 -12.75 -6.98
N PHE A 195 -3.32 -12.28 -5.97
CA PHE A 195 -2.53 -11.05 -6.00
C PHE A 195 -1.39 -11.13 -4.97
N LEU A 196 -0.34 -10.34 -5.15
CA LEU A 196 0.83 -10.30 -4.27
C LEU A 196 0.88 -8.98 -3.50
N PRO A 197 0.64 -9.00 -2.17
CA PRO A 197 0.95 -7.89 -1.29
C PRO A 197 2.45 -7.61 -1.20
N ILE A 198 2.85 -6.34 -1.23
CA ILE A 198 4.24 -5.90 -1.02
C ILE A 198 4.29 -4.69 -0.09
N HIS A 199 5.36 -4.61 0.70
CA HIS A 199 5.64 -3.45 1.56
C HIS A 199 6.83 -2.66 1.02
N TRP A 200 6.82 -1.34 1.20
CA TRP A 200 7.97 -0.51 0.88
C TRP A 200 8.13 0.66 1.84
N TYR A 201 9.33 0.80 2.40
CA TYR A 201 9.75 1.98 3.16
C TYR A 201 11.13 2.40 2.69
N GLY A 202 11.26 3.64 2.26
CA GLY A 202 12.51 4.20 1.75
C GLY A 202 12.40 5.69 1.52
N GLU A 203 13.41 6.28 0.90
CA GLU A 203 13.38 7.70 0.51
C GLU A 203 13.35 7.78 -1.02
N GLY A 204 12.45 8.61 -1.55
CA GLY A 204 12.34 8.85 -2.99
C GLY A 204 11.58 7.77 -3.77
N ASP A 205 11.06 8.17 -4.91
CA ASP A 205 10.14 7.38 -5.75
C ASP A 205 10.86 6.38 -6.66
N GLU A 206 12.10 6.66 -7.09
CA GLU A 206 12.89 5.76 -7.94
C GLU A 206 13.06 4.37 -7.32
N GLY A 207 13.43 4.31 -6.04
CA GLY A 207 13.59 3.05 -5.32
C GLY A 207 12.28 2.29 -5.16
N PHE A 208 11.17 3.01 -4.94
CA PHE A 208 9.84 2.43 -4.87
C PHE A 208 9.41 1.81 -6.20
N TYR A 209 9.54 2.56 -7.30
CA TYR A 209 9.16 2.07 -8.62
C TYR A 209 10.05 0.89 -9.05
N SER A 210 11.36 0.96 -8.82
CA SER A 210 12.27 -0.14 -9.14
C SER A 210 11.83 -1.44 -8.45
N TYR A 211 11.53 -1.38 -7.15
CA TYR A 211 11.03 -2.52 -6.40
C TYR A 211 9.65 -3.00 -6.91
N LEU A 212 8.72 -2.08 -7.14
CA LEU A 212 7.38 -2.40 -7.62
C LEU A 212 7.40 -3.16 -8.96
N TYR A 213 8.18 -2.68 -9.92
CA TYR A 213 8.34 -3.35 -11.22
C TYR A 213 9.12 -4.67 -11.11
N GLN A 214 10.14 -4.74 -10.25
CA GLN A 214 10.86 -5.98 -9.98
C GLN A 214 9.91 -7.08 -9.47
N MET A 215 9.07 -6.75 -8.48
CA MET A 215 8.15 -7.71 -7.87
C MET A 215 7.12 -8.24 -8.88
N ASN A 216 6.56 -7.35 -9.71
CA ASN A 216 5.64 -7.77 -10.78
C ASN A 216 6.34 -8.63 -11.83
N ALA A 217 7.53 -8.24 -12.29
CA ALA A 217 8.29 -8.98 -13.29
C ALA A 217 8.72 -10.38 -12.81
N GLN A 218 9.12 -10.50 -11.54
CA GLN A 218 9.62 -11.76 -10.98
C GLN A 218 8.50 -12.77 -10.68
N PHE A 219 7.40 -12.31 -10.09
CA PHE A 219 6.33 -13.21 -9.63
C PHE A 219 5.13 -13.28 -10.57
N ASN A 220 5.02 -12.38 -11.55
CA ASN A 220 3.97 -12.33 -12.55
C ASN A 220 2.55 -12.37 -11.92
N ARG A 221 2.34 -11.54 -10.91
CA ARG A 221 1.06 -11.33 -10.22
C ARG A 221 0.67 -9.87 -10.24
N THR A 222 -0.62 -9.58 -10.17
CA THR A 222 -1.07 -8.25 -9.80
C THR A 222 -0.61 -7.94 -8.39
N ILE A 223 -0.31 -6.68 -8.14
CA ILE A 223 0.31 -6.20 -6.92
C ILE A 223 -0.71 -5.42 -6.10
N TRP A 224 -0.73 -5.68 -4.80
CA TRP A 224 -1.30 -4.79 -3.81
C TRP A 224 -0.15 -4.18 -3.01
N VAL A 225 -0.02 -2.85 -3.01
CA VAL A 225 0.98 -2.18 -2.16
C VAL A 225 0.33 -1.93 -0.80
N THR A 226 0.33 -2.93 0.07
CA THR A 226 -0.46 -2.91 1.30
C THR A 226 0.11 -2.00 2.37
N GLU A 227 1.41 -1.74 2.33
CA GLU A 227 2.09 -0.75 3.17
C GLU A 227 3.14 -0.02 2.35
N TYR A 228 3.06 1.31 2.30
CA TYR A 228 4.18 2.09 1.82
C TYR A 228 4.22 3.50 2.44
N ALA A 229 5.42 4.01 2.64
CA ALA A 229 5.66 5.39 3.05
C ALA A 229 7.08 5.87 2.69
N ASP A 230 7.22 7.16 2.45
CA ASP A 230 8.53 7.82 2.42
C ASP A 230 9.06 8.00 3.85
N THR A 231 10.35 7.72 4.04
CA THR A 231 11.03 7.72 5.34
C THR A 231 11.88 8.97 5.58
N SER A 232 11.86 9.93 4.65
CA SER A 232 12.54 11.21 4.78
C SER A 232 12.05 11.97 6.00
N LEU A 233 12.96 12.71 6.62
CA LEU A 233 12.64 13.66 7.68
C LEU A 233 12.10 14.99 7.12
N ASN A 234 12.05 15.14 5.81
CA ASN A 234 11.52 16.29 5.11
C ASN A 234 10.10 16.00 4.62
N ASP A 235 9.14 16.32 5.46
CA ASP A 235 7.80 16.82 5.18
C ASP A 235 7.40 17.09 3.71
N THR A 236 8.17 17.91 2.99
CA THR A 236 7.88 18.25 1.59
C THR A 236 8.21 17.10 0.65
N GLU A 237 9.29 16.37 0.92
CA GLU A 237 9.67 15.15 0.17
C GLU A 237 8.65 14.05 0.40
N VAL A 238 8.21 13.84 1.65
CA VAL A 238 7.15 12.86 1.99
C VAL A 238 5.85 13.17 1.24
N LEU A 239 5.45 14.45 1.19
CA LEU A 239 4.26 14.88 0.45
C LEU A 239 4.42 14.71 -1.07
N SER A 240 5.59 15.03 -1.63
CA SER A 240 5.86 14.83 -3.06
C SER A 240 5.76 13.34 -3.40
N PHE A 241 6.48 12.50 -2.65
CA PHE A 241 6.46 11.05 -2.83
C PHE A 241 5.03 10.51 -2.78
N MET A 242 4.23 10.89 -1.77
CA MET A 242 2.83 10.46 -1.67
C MET A 242 2.03 10.84 -2.92
N ASN A 243 2.09 12.11 -3.35
CA ASN A 243 1.32 12.57 -4.51
C ASN A 243 1.75 11.87 -5.81
N ASP A 244 3.06 11.77 -6.04
CA ASP A 244 3.64 11.24 -7.26
C ASP A 244 3.36 9.74 -7.38
N THR A 245 3.55 8.99 -6.29
CA THR A 245 3.31 7.54 -6.28
C THR A 245 1.83 7.18 -6.34
N MET A 246 0.93 7.91 -5.67
CA MET A 246 -0.52 7.69 -5.78
C MET A 246 -1.01 7.95 -7.20
N THR A 247 -0.61 9.07 -7.80
CA THR A 247 -0.97 9.43 -9.18
C THR A 247 -0.45 8.38 -10.16
N THR A 248 0.78 7.90 -9.96
CA THR A 248 1.40 6.89 -10.81
C THR A 248 0.71 5.53 -10.66
N MET A 249 0.48 5.05 -9.43
CA MET A 249 -0.17 3.77 -9.15
C MET A 249 -1.62 3.72 -9.63
N ASP A 250 -2.31 4.87 -9.67
CA ASP A 250 -3.64 4.95 -10.31
C ASP A 250 -3.58 4.53 -11.79
N GLY A 251 -2.50 4.88 -12.50
CA GLY A 251 -2.27 4.56 -13.92
C GLY A 251 -1.62 3.20 -14.21
N ILE A 252 -0.96 2.55 -13.23
CA ILE A 252 -0.31 1.25 -13.45
C ILE A 252 -1.34 0.12 -13.44
N SER A 253 -1.42 -0.67 -14.52
CA SER A 253 -2.45 -1.70 -14.69
C SER A 253 -2.28 -2.90 -13.76
N PHE A 254 -1.05 -3.31 -13.44
CA PHE A 254 -0.79 -4.44 -12.54
C PHE A 254 -0.90 -4.06 -11.07
N VAL A 255 -1.01 -2.77 -10.73
CA VAL A 255 -1.31 -2.32 -9.36
C VAL A 255 -2.83 -2.30 -9.20
N GLU A 256 -3.35 -3.25 -8.44
CA GLU A 256 -4.79 -3.36 -8.19
C GLU A 256 -5.24 -2.47 -7.02
N ARG A 257 -4.43 -2.40 -5.96
CA ARG A 257 -4.73 -1.61 -4.76
C ARG A 257 -3.45 -1.12 -4.09
N TYR A 258 -3.53 -0.02 -3.36
CA TYR A 258 -2.43 0.47 -2.52
C TYR A 258 -2.96 1.18 -1.28
N ALA A 259 -2.22 1.10 -0.18
CA ALA A 259 -2.58 1.70 1.09
C ALA A 259 -1.39 2.43 1.69
N TRP A 260 -1.55 3.74 1.91
CA TRP A 260 -0.53 4.54 2.55
C TRP A 260 -0.39 4.15 4.02
N PHE A 261 0.85 3.95 4.48
CA PHE A 261 1.14 3.55 5.84
C PHE A 261 1.06 4.72 6.83
N GLY A 262 0.46 4.46 8.00
CA GLY A 262 0.59 5.32 9.16
C GLY A 262 -0.34 6.53 9.19
N TYR A 263 -1.61 6.34 8.83
CA TYR A 263 -2.65 7.33 9.12
C TYR A 263 -2.98 7.32 10.63
N PHE A 264 -2.17 8.00 11.43
CA PHE A 264 -2.40 8.21 12.87
C PHE A 264 -2.66 9.69 13.14
N VAL A 265 -3.68 10.02 13.92
CA VAL A 265 -3.80 11.36 14.51
C VAL A 265 -3.53 11.26 16.00
N SER A 266 -2.39 11.76 16.47
CA SER A 266 -2.18 11.92 17.92
C SER A 266 -2.90 13.18 18.41
N PHE A 267 -3.48 13.11 19.61
CA PHE A 267 -4.40 14.07 20.24
C PHE A 267 -3.95 15.55 20.33
N ARG A 268 -2.71 15.89 19.92
CA ARG A 268 -2.21 17.26 19.89
C ARG A 268 -2.05 17.75 18.46
N ARG A 269 -3.02 18.58 18.09
CA ARG A 269 -3.17 19.44 16.91
C ARG A 269 -3.88 18.76 15.73
N ARG A 270 -4.96 19.44 15.32
CA ARG A 270 -5.92 19.03 14.31
C ARG A 270 -5.29 19.15 12.92
N LYS A 271 -5.79 18.33 12.02
CA LYS A 271 -5.67 18.30 10.54
C LYS A 271 -4.68 17.28 10.01
N ILE A 272 -5.23 16.13 9.62
CA ILE A 272 -4.81 15.42 8.42
C ILE A 272 -6.09 15.26 7.58
N ALA A 273 -5.92 15.17 6.25
CA ALA A 273 -6.80 14.47 5.29
C ALA A 273 -7.38 15.32 4.13
N ASP A 274 -6.54 16.06 3.42
CA ASP A 274 -6.92 16.56 2.08
C ASP A 274 -6.17 15.82 0.95
N THR A 275 -4.92 15.41 1.13
CA THR A 275 -4.18 14.72 0.05
C THR A 275 -4.66 13.28 -0.21
N LEU A 276 -4.84 12.47 0.84
CA LEU A 276 -5.41 11.12 0.73
C LEU A 276 -6.89 11.14 0.34
N LEU A 277 -7.60 12.23 0.68
CA LEU A 277 -9.05 12.28 0.54
C LEU A 277 -9.48 12.95 -0.77
N THR A 278 -8.95 14.11 -1.17
CA THR A 278 -9.63 14.97 -2.16
C THR A 278 -8.82 15.28 -3.41
N ASN A 279 -7.61 14.72 -3.56
CA ASN A 279 -6.69 15.02 -4.65
C ASN A 279 -6.26 16.50 -4.71
N THR A 280 -6.39 17.24 -3.59
CA THR A 280 -5.90 18.62 -3.48
C THR A 280 -4.56 18.68 -2.77
N THR A 281 -3.61 19.43 -3.34
CA THR A 281 -2.31 19.72 -2.76
C THR A 281 -2.46 20.74 -1.61
N TYR A 282 -2.08 20.37 -0.38
CA TYR A 282 -1.97 21.30 0.75
C TYR A 282 -0.53 21.34 1.25
N THR A 283 -0.07 22.52 1.67
CA THR A 283 1.34 22.87 1.93
C THR A 283 1.81 22.66 3.38
N GLU A 284 1.03 22.03 4.26
CA GLU A 284 1.33 21.92 5.71
C GLU A 284 1.20 20.49 6.27
N THR A 285 1.41 19.46 5.45
CA THR A 285 1.34 18.05 5.87
C THR A 285 2.58 17.56 6.63
N GLY A 286 3.57 18.44 6.77
CA GLY A 286 4.92 18.07 7.11
C GLY A 286 5.16 17.43 8.48
N GLU A 287 4.95 18.18 9.57
CA GLU A 287 5.50 17.82 10.88
C GLU A 287 4.96 16.49 11.47
N TRP A 288 3.95 15.89 10.83
CA TRP A 288 3.11 14.81 11.34
C TRP A 288 3.63 13.41 11.05
N PHE A 289 4.18 13.20 9.84
CA PHE A 289 4.76 11.92 9.43
C PHE A 289 6.07 11.61 10.16
N ARG A 290 6.76 12.67 10.62
CA ARG A 290 8.03 12.68 11.36
C ARG A 290 8.02 11.85 12.66
N ILE A 291 6.88 11.65 13.31
CA ILE A 291 6.83 11.07 14.67
C ILE A 291 6.78 9.53 14.65
N GLN A 292 6.13 8.90 13.68
CA GLN A 292 5.71 7.50 13.85
C GLN A 292 6.72 6.47 13.35
N TYR A 293 7.43 6.72 12.24
CA TYR A 293 8.51 5.82 11.81
C TYR A 293 9.74 5.90 12.74
N VAL A 294 10.02 7.08 13.32
CA VAL A 294 11.09 7.26 14.32
C VAL A 294 10.81 6.46 15.60
N GLU A 295 9.55 6.34 16.02
CA GLU A 295 9.16 5.55 17.19
C GLU A 295 9.23 4.03 16.90
N HIS A 296 8.82 3.57 15.70
CA HIS A 296 8.99 2.18 15.26
C HIS A 296 10.48 1.79 15.13
N ARG A 297 11.35 2.70 14.65
CA ARG A 297 12.81 2.56 14.64
C ARG A 297 13.42 2.54 16.04
N ARG A 298 12.92 3.32 17.00
CA ARG A 298 13.41 3.28 18.39
C ARG A 298 13.10 1.94 19.06
N LEU A 299 11.92 1.38 18.82
CA LEU A 299 11.53 0.08 19.36
C LEU A 299 12.35 -1.07 18.76
N THR A 300 12.73 -0.97 17.48
CA THR A 300 13.54 -1.98 16.78
C THR A 300 15.07 -1.80 16.96
N GLN A 301 15.57 -0.60 17.28
CA GLN A 301 17.01 -0.36 17.48
C GLN A 301 17.48 -0.47 18.96
N LEU A 302 16.58 -0.44 19.94
CA LEU A 302 16.94 -0.50 21.38
C LEU A 302 17.34 -1.89 21.90
N THR A 303 17.35 -2.93 21.07
CA THR A 303 17.75 -4.30 21.47
C THR A 303 18.93 -4.84 20.67
N ARG A 304 19.99 -4.05 20.48
CA ARG A 304 21.33 -4.65 20.27
C ARG A 304 21.91 -5.08 21.62
N PRO A 305 22.54 -6.26 21.70
CA PRO A 305 22.79 -6.96 22.96
C PRO A 305 23.86 -6.24 23.78
N ILE A 306 23.48 -5.75 24.96
CA ILE A 306 24.46 -5.44 26.00
C ILE A 306 25.05 -6.79 26.44
N ILE A 307 26.27 -7.04 25.98
CA ILE A 307 27.16 -8.08 26.51
C ILE A 307 27.34 -7.81 28.01
N HIS A 308 26.54 -8.46 28.86
CA HIS A 308 26.76 -8.42 30.30
C HIS A 308 27.80 -9.46 30.72
N ARG A 309 29.07 -9.04 30.77
CA ARG A 309 30.01 -9.55 31.78
C ARG A 309 29.88 -8.70 33.04
N ARG A 310 29.24 -9.24 34.09
CA ARG A 310 29.80 -9.43 35.46
C ARG A 310 28.71 -9.49 36.56
N ARG A 311 28.75 -10.64 37.25
CA ARG A 311 28.64 -10.91 38.70
C ARG A 311 27.42 -10.43 39.51
N TYR A 312 26.69 -11.44 39.96
CA TYR A 312 25.96 -11.62 41.23
C TYR A 312 26.43 -10.80 42.45
N ARG A 313 25.43 -10.24 43.15
CA ARG A 313 25.14 -10.14 44.61
C ARG A 313 23.93 -9.19 44.70
N GLY A 314 22.80 -9.39 45.36
CA GLY A 314 22.32 -10.27 46.42
C GLY A 314 21.25 -9.45 47.18
N ASN A 315 20.17 -10.10 47.62
CA ASN A 315 19.17 -9.70 48.64
C ASN A 315 17.75 -9.31 48.15
N GLU A 316 16.81 -9.97 48.81
CA GLU A 316 15.36 -10.07 48.64
C GLU A 316 14.60 -8.74 48.79
N TRP A 317 13.49 -8.57 48.05
CA TRP A 317 12.28 -7.90 48.54
C TRP A 317 11.01 -8.60 48.02
N SER A 318 10.07 -8.70 48.95
CA SER A 318 8.81 -9.42 48.98
C SER A 318 7.78 -9.03 47.92
N CYS A 319 7.05 -10.04 47.42
CA CYS A 319 5.82 -9.87 46.66
C CYS A 319 4.63 -9.67 47.62
N ASN A 320 3.92 -8.54 47.54
CA ASN A 320 2.54 -8.47 48.05
C ASN A 320 1.69 -7.42 47.31
N LYS A 321 0.63 -7.93 46.67
CA LYS A 321 -0.71 -7.34 46.46
C LYS A 321 -0.81 -5.86 46.03
N HIS A 322 -0.77 -5.62 44.72
CA HIS A 322 -1.92 -5.22 43.87
C HIS A 322 -1.42 -4.71 42.49
N ARG A 323 -1.90 -5.38 41.42
CA ARG A 323 -1.72 -5.11 39.97
C ARG A 323 -0.40 -5.56 39.32
N CYS A 324 -0.37 -6.81 38.88
CA CYS A 324 0.16 -7.12 37.56
C CYS A 324 -0.91 -6.73 36.52
N ARG A 325 -0.62 -5.77 35.64
CA ARG A 325 -1.40 -5.46 34.44
C ARG A 325 -0.41 -5.35 33.28
N TYR A 326 -0.56 -6.18 32.25
CA TYR A 326 -0.31 -5.70 30.89
C TYR A 326 -1.59 -5.02 30.44
N PRO A 327 -1.56 -3.79 29.93
CA PRO A 327 -2.62 -3.47 28.98
C PRO A 327 -2.14 -2.54 27.86
N TRP A 328 -2.20 -3.04 26.63
CA TRP A 328 -2.48 -2.21 25.47
C TRP A 328 -3.66 -1.29 25.80
N TRP A 329 -3.56 -0.02 25.36
CA TRP A 329 -4.40 1.12 25.70
C TRP A 329 -4.20 1.70 27.12
N ARG A 330 -3.30 2.70 27.18
CA ARG A 330 -3.54 3.99 27.84
C ARG A 330 -2.61 5.07 27.32
#